data_AF-A0A397UKQ9-F1
#
_entry.id   AF-A0A397UKQ9-F1
#
_cell.length_a   1.000
_cell.length_b   1.000
_cell.length_c   1.000
_cell.angle_alpha   90.00
_cell.angle_beta   90.00
_cell.angle_gamma   90.00
#
_symmetry.space_group_name_H-M   'P 1'
#
loop_
_entity.id
_entity.type
_entity.pdbx_description
1 polymer ?
#
loop_
_entity_poly.entity_id
_entity_poly.type
_entity_poly.pdbx_seq_one_letter_code
_entity_poly.pdbx_strand_id
1 'polypeptide(L)'
;MSQNPRIMLLTLGSLGSELHYGPYSFYWWLISNEDQTILPIRLGQKVKVCLNNNDFFITIQTGSENTALLPAYCCQSGIYTATETSPTKAISNIYRQYFNTCTCYSGYQIMGWNDNDIIEKLKEDIQFIPFNIKLESNNIFIYSIGVSSHEKWYYAGPGFQALLIYKYEKKPAVFVSRIEDKKCIIVIYQESTLKKQFIGNTPNQVWEKTGQLRKFTSKQLFGLDNSITKNLIQQYSITKCTSNDWDNEDILKQLFDYHLKRRTLIGKVFLKVGKILKIQ
;
A
#
# COMPACT_ATOMS: atom_id res chain seq x y z
N MET A 1 25.46 28.49 0.84
CA MET A 1 25.42 27.56 -0.30
C MET A 1 24.79 26.28 0.20
N SER A 2 23.58 25.95 -0.26
CA SER A 2 22.88 24.71 0.15
C SER A 2 23.57 23.53 -0.53
N GLN A 3 24.46 22.84 0.19
CA GLN A 3 24.92 21.52 -0.26
C GLN A 3 23.74 20.57 -0.20
N ASN A 4 23.37 19.97 -1.33
CA ASN A 4 22.39 18.89 -1.33
C ASN A 4 22.94 17.74 -0.47
N PRO A 5 22.15 17.20 0.46
CA PRO A 5 22.59 16.11 1.32
C PRO A 5 23.00 14.91 0.47
N ARG A 6 24.20 14.37 0.71
CA ARG A 6 24.64 13.13 0.05
C ARG A 6 23.97 11.95 0.76
N ILE A 7 23.03 11.29 0.08
CA ILE A 7 22.22 10.21 0.63
C ILE A 7 22.69 8.87 0.03
N MET A 8 22.64 7.81 0.83
CA MET A 8 22.98 6.46 0.41
C MET A 8 22.04 5.46 1.10
N LEU A 9 21.34 4.65 0.31
CA LEU A 9 20.60 3.49 0.81
C LEU A 9 21.58 2.38 1.18
N LEU A 10 21.69 2.06 2.46
CA LEU A 10 22.57 1.01 2.98
C LEU A 10 21.87 -0.34 3.04
N THR A 11 20.58 -0.35 3.37
CA THR A 11 19.77 -1.55 3.47
C THR A 11 18.38 -1.24 2.95
N LEU A 12 17.89 -2.05 2.01
CA LEU A 12 16.56 -1.88 1.43
C LEU A 12 15.45 -2.12 2.46
N GLY A 13 15.64 -3.09 3.36
CA GLY A 13 14.61 -3.54 4.27
C GLY A 13 13.64 -4.52 3.63
N SER A 14 12.59 -4.85 4.35
CA SER A 14 11.63 -5.91 4.00
C SER A 14 10.18 -5.42 3.98
N LEU A 15 9.37 -6.07 3.15
CA LEU A 15 7.92 -5.92 3.14
C LEU A 15 7.31 -6.97 4.08
N GLY A 16 6.83 -6.55 5.23
CA GLY A 16 6.04 -7.40 6.12
C GLY A 16 4.57 -7.42 5.70
N SER A 17 3.98 -8.60 5.50
CA SER A 17 2.58 -8.76 5.06
C SER A 17 1.59 -8.04 6.00
N GLU A 18 1.75 -8.21 7.32
CA GLU A 18 0.90 -7.54 8.31
C GLU A 18 1.08 -6.01 8.30
N LEU A 19 2.30 -5.53 8.08
CA LEU A 19 2.60 -4.10 8.08
C LEU A 19 2.14 -3.41 6.81
N HIS A 20 2.32 -4.03 5.63
CA HIS A 20 2.06 -3.39 4.34
C HIS A 20 0.68 -3.73 3.76
N TYR A 21 0.07 -4.82 4.22
CA TYR A 21 -1.22 -5.33 3.74
C TYR A 21 -2.15 -5.73 4.90
N GLY A 22 -1.93 -5.19 6.10
CA GLY A 22 -2.82 -5.37 7.26
C GLY A 22 -3.66 -4.15 7.59
N PRO A 23 -4.32 -4.15 8.76
CA PRO A 23 -5.24 -3.11 9.20
C PRO A 23 -4.62 -1.72 9.35
N TYR A 24 -3.31 -1.62 9.54
CA TYR A 24 -2.58 -0.35 9.69
C TYR A 24 -1.67 -0.05 8.49
N SER A 25 -1.88 -0.76 7.37
CA SER A 25 -1.08 -0.64 6.15
C SER A 25 -0.92 0.78 5.64
N PHE A 26 -1.96 1.60 5.76
CA PHE A 26 -1.92 3.01 5.35
C PHE A 26 -0.68 3.77 5.86
N TYR A 27 -0.18 3.46 7.06
CA TYR A 27 1.00 4.13 7.63
C TYR A 27 2.33 3.64 7.07
N TRP A 28 2.36 2.50 6.39
CA TRP A 28 3.55 1.88 5.79
C TRP A 28 3.67 2.18 4.28
N TRP A 29 2.83 3.08 3.76
CA TRP A 29 2.90 3.56 2.38
C TRP A 29 3.00 5.08 2.36
N LEU A 30 4.08 5.58 1.78
CA LEU A 30 4.28 6.99 1.52
C LEU A 30 3.52 7.38 0.24
N ILE A 31 2.77 8.47 0.30
CA ILE A 31 2.10 9.06 -0.87
C ILE A 31 2.78 10.40 -1.14
N SER A 32 3.45 10.49 -2.28
CA SER A 32 4.08 11.72 -2.74
C SER A 32 3.01 12.76 -3.09
N ASN A 33 3.18 13.99 -2.61
CA ASN A 33 2.25 15.07 -2.91
C ASN A 33 2.40 15.59 -4.36
N GLU A 34 3.58 15.45 -4.96
CA GLU A 34 3.91 16.05 -6.25
C GLU A 34 3.32 15.27 -7.44
N ASP A 35 3.54 13.96 -7.45
CA ASP A 35 3.18 13.07 -8.55
C ASP A 35 2.21 11.95 -8.12
N GLN A 36 1.76 11.96 -6.87
CA GLN A 36 0.90 10.92 -6.29
C GLN A 36 1.54 9.52 -6.32
N THR A 37 2.86 9.43 -6.50
CA THR A 37 3.58 8.16 -6.43
C THR A 37 3.47 7.57 -5.04
N ILE A 38 3.17 6.27 -4.99
CA ILE A 38 3.04 5.50 -3.76
C ILE A 38 4.25 4.60 -3.59
N LEU A 39 4.96 4.75 -2.48
CA LEU A 39 6.19 4.02 -2.15
C LEU A 39 6.03 3.27 -0.83
N PRO A 40 6.52 2.02 -0.72
CA PRO A 40 6.51 1.33 0.55
C PRO A 40 7.57 1.92 1.49
N ILE A 41 7.22 2.01 2.76
CA ILE A 41 8.15 2.28 3.86
C ILE A 41 8.63 0.92 4.36
N ARG A 42 9.86 0.51 4.09
CA ARG A 42 10.28 -0.87 4.38
C ARG A 42 10.80 -1.04 5.79
N LEU A 43 10.41 -2.15 6.45
CA LEU A 43 10.92 -2.49 7.78
C LEU A 43 12.41 -2.85 7.69
N GLY A 44 13.24 -2.20 8.50
CA GLY A 44 14.70 -2.37 8.47
C GLY A 44 15.40 -1.59 7.36
N GLN A 45 14.66 -0.76 6.59
CA GLN A 45 15.30 0.15 5.64
C GLN A 45 16.28 1.06 6.39
N LYS A 46 17.50 1.16 5.87
CA LYS A 46 18.56 1.97 6.48
C LYS A 46 19.19 2.89 5.44
N VAL A 47 19.20 4.17 5.74
CA VAL A 47 19.85 5.21 4.92
C VAL A 47 20.97 5.88 5.70
N LYS A 48 22.01 6.29 5.00
CA LYS A 48 23.05 7.20 5.49
C LYS A 48 22.87 8.54 4.77
N VAL A 49 22.92 9.62 5.54
CA VAL A 49 22.97 10.99 5.01
C VAL A 49 24.16 11.72 5.63
N CYS A 50 24.92 12.45 4.82
CA CYS A 50 25.97 13.32 5.31
C CYS A 50 25.46 14.76 5.39
N LEU A 51 25.46 15.34 6.59
CA LEU A 51 25.03 16.70 6.89
C LEU A 51 26.14 17.40 7.67
N ASN A 52 26.59 18.57 7.22
CA ASN A 52 27.72 19.31 7.81
C ASN A 52 28.95 18.42 8.09
N ASN A 53 29.34 17.61 7.11
CA ASN A 53 30.47 16.67 7.21
C ASN A 53 30.34 15.60 8.32
N ASN A 54 29.12 15.37 8.82
CA ASN A 54 28.84 14.33 9.80
C ASN A 54 27.82 13.34 9.23
N ASP A 55 28.04 12.06 9.51
CA ASP A 55 27.17 11.00 9.06
C ASP A 55 26.01 10.80 10.04
N PHE A 56 24.80 10.70 9.49
CA PHE A 56 23.59 10.33 10.20
C PHE A 56 23.02 9.07 9.55
N PHE A 57 22.63 8.12 10.38
CA PHE A 57 22.04 6.87 9.95
C PHE A 57 20.59 6.82 10.41
N ILE A 58 19.66 6.65 9.49
CA ILE A 58 18.24 6.49 9.83
C ILE A 58 17.82 5.07 9.48
N THR A 59 17.29 4.37 10.47
CA THR A 59 16.75 3.01 10.33
C THR A 59 15.26 3.03 10.62
N ILE A 60 14.47 2.43 9.73
CA ILE A 60 13.03 2.26 9.91
C ILE A 60 12.78 0.99 10.72
N GLN A 61 12.01 1.13 11.79
CA GLN A 61 11.62 0.03 12.69
C GLN A 61 10.15 0.17 13.06
N THR A 62 9.60 -0.80 13.79
CA THR A 62 8.27 -0.67 14.39
C THR A 62 8.31 0.24 15.61
N GLY A 63 7.19 0.88 15.93
CA GLY A 63 7.02 1.55 17.22
C GLY A 63 7.02 0.57 18.40
N SER A 64 6.82 1.10 19.60
CA SER A 64 6.69 0.34 20.84
C SER A 64 5.25 0.31 21.34
N GLU A 65 4.90 -0.72 22.10
CA GLU A 65 3.60 -0.85 22.79
C GLU A 65 2.40 -0.62 21.85
N ASN A 66 1.58 0.40 22.11
CA ASN A 66 0.39 0.76 21.33
C ASN A 66 0.70 1.24 19.89
N THR A 67 1.97 1.55 19.60
CA THR A 67 2.45 1.97 18.26
C THR A 67 3.21 0.88 17.51
N ALA A 68 3.18 -0.38 17.98
CA ALA A 68 3.90 -1.49 17.35
C ALA A 68 3.59 -1.72 15.87
N LEU A 69 2.38 -1.33 15.41
CA LEU A 69 1.97 -1.43 14.00
C LEU A 69 2.27 -0.16 13.19
N LEU A 70 2.93 0.84 13.78
CA LEU A 70 3.29 2.09 13.11
C LEU A 70 4.79 2.14 12.85
N PRO A 71 5.23 2.79 11.77
CA PRO A 71 6.65 3.00 11.52
C PRO A 71 7.24 3.99 12.52
N ALA A 72 8.44 3.68 12.99
CA ALA A 72 9.27 4.53 13.82
C ALA A 72 10.64 4.69 13.16
N TYR A 73 11.23 5.87 13.29
CA TYR A 73 12.45 6.26 12.60
C TYR A 73 13.54 6.47 13.63
N CYS A 74 14.48 5.53 13.72
CA CYS A 74 15.63 5.61 14.61
C CYS A 74 16.77 6.31 13.88
N CYS A 75 17.10 7.54 14.29
CA CYS A 75 18.25 8.27 13.80
C CYS A 75 19.42 8.13 14.78
N GLN A 76 20.62 7.89 14.26
CA GLN A 76 21.85 7.78 15.02
C GLN A 76 22.97 8.60 14.36
N SER A 77 23.75 9.31 15.17
CA SER A 77 25.01 9.94 14.75
C SER A 77 26.01 9.91 15.92
N GLY A 78 27.15 9.25 15.73
CA GLY A 78 28.09 8.97 16.81
C GLY A 78 27.42 8.21 17.97
N ILE A 79 27.46 8.80 19.16
CA ILE A 79 26.85 8.27 20.39
C ILE A 79 25.37 8.60 20.55
N TYR A 80 24.86 9.57 19.78
CA TYR A 80 23.49 10.06 19.93
C TYR A 80 22.53 9.18 19.13
N THR A 81 21.41 8.82 19.75
CA THR A 81 20.34 8.02 19.13
C THR A 81 18.98 8.54 19.58
N ALA A 82 18.03 8.65 18.65
CA ALA A 82 16.66 9.03 18.94
C ALA A 82 15.71 8.32 17.97
N THR A 83 14.60 7.82 18.52
CA THR A 83 13.51 7.22 17.74
C THR A 83 12.33 8.16 17.75
N GLU A 84 11.81 8.50 16.57
CA GLU A 84 10.72 9.44 16.41
C GLU A 84 9.67 8.93 15.41
N THR A 85 8.51 9.58 15.41
CA THR A 85 7.36 9.25 14.54
C THR A 85 7.52 9.68 13.09
N SER A 86 8.57 10.45 12.76
CA SER A 86 8.87 10.83 11.38
C SER A 86 10.38 11.02 11.19
N PRO A 87 10.90 10.84 9.96
CA PRO A 87 12.32 11.03 9.67
C PRO A 87 12.78 12.47 9.94
N THR A 88 11.93 13.46 9.66
CA THR A 88 12.21 14.89 9.98
C THR A 88 12.38 15.10 11.48
N LYS A 89 11.54 14.50 12.32
CA LYS A 89 11.69 14.64 13.78
C LYS A 89 12.94 13.93 14.26
N ALA A 90 13.20 12.71 13.77
CA ALA A 90 14.36 11.91 14.16
C ALA A 90 15.67 12.65 13.88
N ILE A 91 15.83 13.17 12.65
CA ILE A 91 17.02 13.93 12.28
C ILE A 91 17.13 15.23 13.06
N SER A 92 16.02 15.99 13.23
CA SER A 92 16.07 17.27 13.94
C SER A 92 16.43 17.11 15.41
N ASN A 93 15.99 16.02 16.05
CA ASN A 93 16.35 15.72 17.42
C ASN A 93 17.86 15.42 17.54
N ILE A 94 18.40 14.55 16.68
CA ILE A 94 19.83 14.19 16.72
C ILE A 94 20.73 15.34 16.31
N TYR A 95 20.35 16.08 15.27
CA TYR A 95 21.10 17.25 14.81
C TYR A 95 21.19 18.31 15.93
N ARG A 96 20.11 18.51 16.71
CA ARG A 96 20.12 19.39 17.87
C ARG A 96 21.02 18.88 19.00
N GLN A 97 21.04 17.59 19.27
CA GLN A 97 21.94 17.03 20.29
C GLN A 97 23.41 17.16 19.89
N TYR A 98 23.72 17.01 18.60
CA TYR A 98 25.08 17.04 18.09
C TYR A 98 25.64 18.46 17.91
N PHE A 99 24.85 19.37 17.33
CA PHE A 99 25.28 20.72 16.97
C PHE A 99 24.72 21.83 17.86
N ASN A 100 23.89 21.49 18.86
CA ASN A 100 23.19 22.45 19.71
C ASN A 100 22.35 23.48 18.92
N THR A 101 21.81 23.08 17.76
CA THR A 101 20.97 23.93 16.90
C THR A 101 19.89 23.11 16.18
N CYS A 102 18.82 23.76 15.74
CA CYS A 102 17.76 23.09 14.99
C CYS A 102 18.13 22.96 13.50
N THR A 103 17.56 21.96 12.84
CA THR A 103 17.58 21.84 11.38
C THR A 103 16.17 21.85 10.80
N CYS A 104 16.07 22.30 9.55
CA CYS A 104 14.87 22.30 8.71
C CYS A 104 14.92 21.24 7.59
N TYR A 105 15.85 20.28 7.63
CA TYR A 105 15.93 19.25 6.59
C TYR A 105 14.64 18.43 6.48
N SER A 106 14.17 18.25 5.24
CA SER A 106 13.01 17.41 4.96
C SER A 106 13.37 15.94 5.16
N GLY A 107 12.62 15.23 6.01
CA GLY A 107 12.74 13.79 6.15
C GLY A 107 12.50 13.05 4.82
N TYR A 108 11.65 13.58 3.93
CA TYR A 108 11.44 13.01 2.59
C TYR A 108 12.74 13.00 1.77
N GLN A 109 13.46 14.12 1.77
CA GLN A 109 14.73 14.24 1.08
C GLN A 109 15.80 13.40 1.75
N ILE A 110 15.91 13.43 3.09
CA ILE A 110 16.93 12.67 3.81
C ILE A 110 16.76 11.15 3.64
N MET A 111 15.53 10.67 3.53
CA MET A 111 15.25 9.25 3.26
C MET A 111 15.53 8.85 1.80
N GLY A 112 15.85 9.81 0.93
CA GLY A 112 16.08 9.57 -0.49
C GLY A 112 14.80 9.26 -1.26
N TRP A 113 13.63 9.67 -0.77
CA TRP A 113 12.35 9.43 -1.45
C TRP A 113 12.12 10.33 -2.67
N ASN A 114 13.08 11.20 -2.99
CA ASN A 114 13.17 11.97 -4.23
C ASN A 114 14.32 11.50 -5.15
N ASP A 115 15.05 10.45 -4.76
CA ASP A 115 16.17 9.91 -5.53
C ASP A 115 15.68 8.73 -6.37
N ASN A 116 15.84 8.81 -7.70
CA ASN A 116 15.29 7.81 -8.62
C ASN A 116 15.87 6.41 -8.38
N ASP A 117 17.17 6.29 -8.09
CA ASP A 117 17.81 4.99 -7.87
C ASP A 117 17.29 4.33 -6.59
N ILE A 118 17.03 5.13 -5.55
CA ILE A 118 16.43 4.66 -4.30
C ILE A 118 14.97 4.28 -4.54
N ILE A 119 14.20 5.12 -5.25
CA ILE A 119 12.80 4.86 -5.58
C ILE A 119 12.63 3.56 -6.36
N GLU A 120 13.47 3.31 -7.36
CA GLU A 120 13.43 2.07 -8.16
C GLU A 120 13.64 0.84 -7.28
N LYS A 121 14.65 0.87 -6.38
CA LYS A 121 14.88 -0.21 -5.42
C LYS A 121 13.71 -0.41 -4.45
N LEU A 122 13.10 0.68 -3.98
CA LEU A 122 11.94 0.60 -3.08
C LEU A 122 10.73 -0.06 -3.76
N LYS A 123 10.65 -0.03 -5.09
CA LYS A 123 9.57 -0.63 -5.89
C LYS A 123 9.75 -2.13 -6.18
N GLU A 124 10.91 -2.71 -5.87
CA GLU A 124 11.18 -4.15 -6.07
C GLU A 124 10.28 -5.04 -5.20
N ASP A 125 10.00 -6.28 -5.59
CA ASP A 125 9.25 -7.26 -4.76
C ASP A 125 7.85 -6.83 -4.24
N ILE A 126 7.24 -5.79 -4.82
CA ILE A 126 5.88 -5.37 -4.45
C ILE A 126 4.85 -6.23 -5.18
N GLN A 127 3.98 -6.91 -4.42
CA GLN A 127 2.89 -7.71 -4.99
C GLN A 127 1.73 -6.84 -5.49
N PHE A 128 1.39 -5.82 -4.72
CA PHE A 128 0.31 -4.89 -5.01
C PHE A 128 0.67 -3.51 -4.50
N ILE A 129 0.54 -2.49 -5.36
CA ILE A 129 0.70 -1.08 -4.96
C ILE A 129 -0.70 -0.57 -4.61
N PRO A 130 -0.92 -0.12 -3.37
CA PRO A 130 -2.21 0.39 -2.96
C PRO A 130 -2.53 1.73 -3.62
N PHE A 131 -3.78 2.15 -3.57
CA PHE A 131 -4.21 3.44 -4.10
C PHE A 131 -5.34 4.05 -3.26
N ASN A 132 -5.47 5.38 -3.35
CA ASN A 132 -6.50 6.12 -2.65
C ASN A 132 -7.67 6.46 -3.58
N ILE A 133 -8.87 6.34 -3.02
CA ILE A 133 -10.11 6.83 -3.61
C ILE A 133 -10.60 7.97 -2.75
N LYS A 134 -10.71 9.16 -3.34
CA LYS A 134 -11.27 10.33 -2.67
C LYS A 134 -12.79 10.27 -2.73
N LEU A 135 -13.42 10.34 -1.56
CA LEU A 135 -14.87 10.38 -1.38
C LEU A 135 -15.22 11.59 -0.52
N GLU A 136 -15.39 12.74 -1.19
CA GLU A 136 -15.52 14.06 -0.55
C GLU A 136 -14.34 14.35 0.41
N SER A 137 -14.60 14.38 1.71
CA SER A 137 -13.61 14.59 2.78
C SER A 137 -12.98 13.29 3.30
N ASN A 138 -13.46 12.13 2.85
CA ASN A 138 -12.97 10.82 3.23
C ASN A 138 -12.03 10.25 2.17
N ASN A 139 -11.02 9.51 2.59
CA ASN A 139 -10.14 8.76 1.69
C ASN A 139 -10.26 7.27 2.00
N ILE A 140 -10.53 6.48 0.96
CA ILE A 140 -10.58 5.03 1.04
C ILE A 140 -9.28 4.51 0.44
N PHE A 141 -8.51 3.80 1.24
CA PHE A 141 -7.24 3.20 0.85
C PHE A 141 -7.46 1.74 0.47
N ILE A 142 -7.29 1.40 -0.80
CA ILE A 142 -7.41 0.04 -1.32
C ILE A 142 -6.02 -0.58 -1.34
N TYR A 143 -5.84 -1.69 -0.61
CA TYR A 143 -4.53 -2.34 -0.46
C TYR A 143 -4.52 -3.83 -0.81
N SER A 144 -5.66 -4.40 -1.17
CA SER A 144 -5.73 -5.72 -1.79
C SER A 144 -6.99 -5.86 -2.65
N ILE A 145 -6.87 -6.52 -3.80
CA ILE A 145 -7.98 -6.82 -4.69
C ILE A 145 -8.19 -8.33 -4.75
N GLY A 146 -9.34 -8.77 -4.25
CA GLY A 146 -9.87 -10.11 -4.51
C GLY A 146 -11.00 -10.03 -5.53
N VAL A 147 -11.12 -11.04 -6.39
CA VAL A 147 -12.14 -11.11 -7.44
C VAL A 147 -12.99 -12.37 -7.31
N SER A 148 -14.25 -12.28 -7.72
CA SER A 148 -15.16 -13.42 -7.82
C SER A 148 -16.23 -13.19 -8.87
N SER A 149 -16.99 -14.23 -9.21
CA SER A 149 -18.18 -14.14 -10.06
C SER A 149 -19.43 -13.60 -9.35
N HIS A 150 -19.34 -13.17 -8.08
CA HIS A 150 -20.50 -12.71 -7.32
C HIS A 150 -20.88 -11.26 -7.67
N GLU A 151 -21.92 -11.10 -8.49
CA GLU A 151 -22.41 -9.78 -8.91
C GLU A 151 -22.86 -8.91 -7.71
N LYS A 152 -23.44 -9.52 -6.67
CA LYS A 152 -23.84 -8.79 -5.44
C LYS A 152 -22.65 -8.25 -4.63
N TRP A 153 -21.44 -8.71 -4.94
CA TRP A 153 -20.19 -8.15 -4.40
C TRP A 153 -19.49 -7.26 -5.41
N TYR A 154 -20.18 -6.89 -6.50
CA TYR A 154 -19.63 -6.10 -7.59
C TYR A 154 -18.39 -6.76 -8.19
N TYR A 155 -18.42 -8.10 -8.29
CA TYR A 155 -17.32 -8.95 -8.78
C TYR A 155 -16.04 -8.91 -7.94
N ALA A 156 -16.05 -8.21 -6.80
CA ALA A 156 -15.03 -8.41 -5.78
C ALA A 156 -15.19 -9.79 -5.14
N GLY A 157 -14.15 -10.25 -4.46
CA GLY A 157 -14.11 -11.59 -3.88
C GLY A 157 -13.16 -11.71 -2.70
N PRO A 158 -12.98 -12.93 -2.18
CA PRO A 158 -12.06 -13.22 -1.09
C PRO A 158 -10.68 -12.61 -1.37
N GLY A 159 -10.14 -11.91 -0.37
CA GLY A 159 -8.89 -11.17 -0.47
C GLY A 159 -9.06 -9.68 -0.83
N PHE A 160 -10.26 -9.21 -1.16
CA PHE A 160 -10.50 -7.77 -1.29
C PHE A 160 -10.39 -7.09 0.06
N GLN A 161 -9.60 -6.03 0.16
CA GLN A 161 -9.43 -5.26 1.39
C GLN A 161 -9.30 -3.75 1.11
N ALA A 162 -10.04 -2.98 1.90
CA ALA A 162 -10.10 -1.53 1.87
C ALA A 162 -10.07 -0.97 3.29
N LEU A 163 -9.51 0.22 3.43
CA LEU A 163 -9.38 0.92 4.70
C LEU A 163 -9.96 2.33 4.59
N LEU A 164 -10.65 2.76 5.64
CA LEU A 164 -11.15 4.12 5.80
C LEU A 164 -10.85 4.61 7.21
N ILE A 165 -10.20 5.76 7.34
CA ILE A 165 -9.99 6.41 8.64
C ILE A 165 -11.18 7.32 8.90
N TYR A 166 -11.91 7.05 9.98
CA TYR A 166 -13.08 7.84 10.38
C TYR A 166 -13.26 7.84 11.89
N LYS A 167 -14.16 8.68 12.41
CA LYS A 167 -14.45 8.72 13.84
C LYS A 167 -15.38 7.57 14.25
N TYR A 168 -15.04 6.86 15.31
CA TYR A 168 -15.89 5.90 16.00
C TYR A 168 -15.91 6.26 17.49
N GLU A 169 -17.09 6.40 18.09
CA GLU A 169 -17.22 6.83 19.50
C GLU A 169 -16.41 8.10 19.82
N LYS A 170 -16.45 9.08 18.90
CA LYS A 170 -15.74 10.38 18.95
C LYS A 170 -14.21 10.31 18.86
N LYS A 171 -13.59 9.13 18.78
CA LYS A 171 -12.14 8.95 18.59
C LYS A 171 -11.80 8.52 17.14
N PRO A 172 -10.62 8.88 16.61
CA PRO A 172 -10.14 8.34 15.34
C PRO A 172 -10.08 6.81 15.38
N ALA A 173 -10.55 6.17 14.32
CA ALA A 173 -10.59 4.72 14.18
C ALA A 173 -10.31 4.32 12.74
N VAL A 174 -9.84 3.09 12.57
CA VAL A 174 -9.58 2.48 11.28
C VAL A 174 -10.70 1.49 10.98
N PHE A 175 -11.47 1.78 9.94
CA PHE A 175 -12.50 0.89 9.41
C PHE A 175 -11.90 0.06 8.29
N VAL A 176 -11.75 -1.24 8.52
CA VAL A 176 -11.27 -2.19 7.52
C VAL A 176 -12.46 -2.93 6.93
N SER A 177 -12.72 -2.69 5.65
CA SER A 177 -13.67 -3.47 4.86
C SER A 177 -12.93 -4.61 4.17
N ARG A 178 -13.38 -5.85 4.35
CA ARG A 178 -12.77 -7.01 3.71
C ARG A 178 -13.79 -8.04 3.27
N ILE A 179 -13.45 -8.81 2.25
CA ILE A 179 -14.24 -9.95 1.78
C ILE A 179 -13.44 -11.21 2.06
N GLU A 180 -14.05 -12.13 2.78
CA GLU A 180 -13.48 -13.42 3.19
C GLU A 180 -14.51 -14.52 2.89
N ASP A 181 -14.11 -15.55 2.15
CA ASP A 181 -14.94 -16.68 1.73
C ASP A 181 -16.29 -16.28 1.12
N LYS A 182 -17.35 -16.32 1.94
CA LYS A 182 -18.76 -16.02 1.60
C LYS A 182 -19.32 -14.83 2.37
N LYS A 183 -18.46 -14.00 2.96
CA LYS A 183 -18.83 -12.95 3.91
C LYS A 183 -18.15 -11.63 3.57
N CYS A 184 -18.89 -10.55 3.75
CA CYS A 184 -18.35 -9.20 3.80
C CYS A 184 -18.25 -8.77 5.26
N ILE A 185 -17.11 -8.23 5.63
CA ILE A 185 -16.77 -7.93 7.02
C ILE A 185 -16.29 -6.49 7.10
N ILE A 186 -16.75 -5.78 8.13
CA ILE A 186 -16.17 -4.51 8.54
C ILE A 186 -15.63 -4.68 9.95
N VAL A 187 -14.36 -4.36 10.14
CA VAL A 187 -13.71 -4.37 11.45
C VAL A 187 -13.28 -2.95 11.79
N ILE A 188 -13.56 -2.52 13.01
CA ILE A 188 -13.16 -1.20 13.51
C ILE A 188 -12.03 -1.40 14.51
N TYR A 189 -10.89 -0.78 14.24
CA TYR A 189 -9.73 -0.76 15.12
C TYR A 189 -9.52 0.63 15.72
N GLN A 190 -9.12 0.68 16.99
CA GLN A 190 -8.64 1.88 17.67
C GLN A 190 -7.41 1.51 18.49
N GLU A 191 -6.36 2.34 18.42
CA GLU A 191 -5.12 2.13 19.20
C GLU A 191 -4.56 0.70 19.01
N SER A 192 -4.56 0.21 17.76
CA SER A 192 -4.10 -1.14 17.38
C SER A 192 -4.93 -2.29 17.95
N THR A 193 -6.11 -2.02 18.51
CA THR A 193 -7.00 -3.04 19.09
C THR A 193 -8.35 -3.10 18.36
N LEU A 194 -8.87 -4.32 18.17
CA LEU A 194 -10.20 -4.53 17.59
C LEU A 194 -11.27 -4.06 18.58
N LYS A 195 -12.16 -3.18 18.13
CA LYS A 195 -13.27 -2.64 18.94
C LYS A 195 -14.62 -3.22 18.56
N LYS A 196 -14.89 -3.35 17.27
CA LYS A 196 -16.17 -3.86 16.77
C LYS A 196 -15.98 -4.58 15.45
N GLN A 197 -16.80 -5.60 15.23
CA GLN A 197 -16.89 -6.32 13.98
C GLN A 197 -18.34 -6.41 13.53
N PHE A 198 -18.57 -6.20 12.24
CA PHE A 198 -19.83 -6.39 11.55
C PHE A 198 -19.63 -7.41 10.44
N ILE A 199 -20.59 -8.32 10.29
CA ILE A 199 -20.56 -9.38 9.28
C ILE A 199 -21.89 -9.35 8.51
N GLY A 200 -21.82 -9.42 7.19
CA GLY A 200 -22.96 -9.49 6.28
C GLY A 200 -22.67 -10.35 5.06
N ASN A 201 -23.71 -10.65 4.29
CA ASN A 201 -23.56 -11.46 3.08
C ASN A 201 -23.20 -10.60 1.86
N THR A 202 -23.35 -9.28 1.95
CA THR A 202 -23.01 -8.33 0.88
C THR A 202 -22.36 -7.07 1.45
N PRO A 203 -21.61 -6.31 0.64
CA PRO A 203 -21.06 -5.00 1.02
C PRO A 203 -22.14 -4.05 1.55
N ASN A 204 -23.34 -4.10 0.97
CA ASN A 204 -24.46 -3.26 1.34
C ASN A 204 -24.94 -3.54 2.76
N GLN A 205 -25.23 -4.81 3.04
CA GLN A 205 -25.72 -5.24 4.34
C GLN A 205 -24.74 -4.90 5.47
N VAL A 206 -23.43 -5.07 5.24
CA VAL A 206 -22.46 -4.88 6.32
C VAL A 206 -22.25 -3.41 6.67
N TRP A 207 -22.22 -2.49 5.69
CA TRP A 207 -22.14 -1.05 5.98
C TRP A 207 -23.43 -0.51 6.61
N GLU A 208 -24.60 -0.95 6.15
CA GLU A 208 -25.87 -0.56 6.74
C GLU A 208 -25.93 -0.91 8.24
N LYS A 209 -25.43 -2.10 8.62
CA LYS A 209 -25.33 -2.52 10.03
C LYS A 209 -24.43 -1.64 10.88
N THR A 210 -23.44 -0.96 10.31
CA THR A 210 -22.59 -0.03 11.08
C THR A 210 -23.37 1.20 11.53
N GLY A 211 -24.41 1.59 10.78
CA GLY A 211 -25.17 2.82 10.99
C GLY A 211 -24.38 4.11 10.76
N GLN A 212 -23.10 4.03 10.35
CA GLN A 212 -22.20 5.15 10.10
C GLN A 212 -22.27 5.60 8.64
N LEU A 213 -21.82 6.83 8.36
CA LEU A 213 -21.58 7.34 7.00
C LEU A 213 -22.76 7.17 6.02
N ARG A 214 -24.01 7.22 6.53
CA ARG A 214 -25.25 6.94 5.79
C ARG A 214 -25.50 7.80 4.54
N LYS A 215 -24.76 8.91 4.39
CA LYS A 215 -24.79 9.75 3.19
C LYS A 215 -24.25 9.00 1.95
N PHE A 216 -23.30 8.09 2.14
CA PHE A 216 -22.65 7.37 1.06
C PHE A 216 -23.29 6.00 0.85
N THR A 217 -23.28 5.54 -0.40
CA THR A 217 -23.67 4.15 -0.69
C THR A 217 -22.59 3.19 -0.18
N SER A 218 -23.01 2.00 0.25
CA SER A 218 -22.07 0.98 0.72
C SER A 218 -21.05 0.57 -0.35
N LYS A 219 -21.45 0.60 -1.63
CA LYS A 219 -20.55 0.38 -2.77
C LYS A 219 -19.45 1.43 -2.85
N GLN A 220 -19.76 2.70 -2.59
CA GLN A 220 -18.77 3.77 -2.51
C GLN A 220 -17.85 3.59 -1.30
N LEU A 221 -18.39 3.24 -0.13
CA LEU A 221 -17.61 3.03 1.10
C LEU A 221 -16.66 1.83 1.03
N PHE A 222 -17.01 0.79 0.28
CA PHE A 222 -16.06 -0.29 -0.06
C PHE A 222 -15.04 0.10 -1.14
N GLY A 223 -15.20 1.25 -1.81
CA GLY A 223 -14.36 1.65 -2.94
C GLY A 223 -14.64 0.88 -4.24
N LEU A 224 -15.72 0.10 -4.31
CA LEU A 224 -16.08 -0.74 -5.45
C LEU A 224 -16.76 0.03 -6.58
N ASP A 225 -17.20 1.27 -6.33
CA ASP A 225 -17.75 2.11 -7.37
C ASP A 225 -16.70 2.88 -8.18
N ASN A 226 -15.46 2.92 -7.70
CA ASN A 226 -14.38 3.64 -8.35
C ASN A 226 -13.90 2.95 -9.64
N SER A 227 -13.56 3.73 -10.67
CA SER A 227 -13.11 3.24 -11.97
C SER A 227 -11.82 2.44 -11.90
N ILE A 228 -10.84 2.84 -11.09
CA ILE A 228 -9.58 2.12 -10.90
C ILE A 228 -9.86 0.74 -10.31
N THR A 229 -10.66 0.68 -9.24
CA THR A 229 -11.06 -0.59 -8.61
C THR A 229 -11.78 -1.51 -9.59
N LYS A 230 -12.75 -0.99 -10.36
CA LYS A 230 -13.47 -1.76 -11.37
C LYS A 230 -12.53 -2.31 -12.44
N ASN A 231 -11.62 -1.49 -12.95
CA ASN A 231 -10.63 -1.90 -13.94
C ASN A 231 -9.71 -3.00 -13.41
N LEU A 232 -9.23 -2.89 -12.16
CA LEU A 232 -8.41 -3.91 -11.53
C LEU A 232 -9.17 -5.22 -11.31
N ILE A 233 -10.43 -5.15 -10.86
CA ILE A 233 -11.29 -6.33 -10.71
C ILE A 233 -11.48 -7.02 -12.06
N GLN A 234 -11.75 -6.27 -13.14
CA GLN A 234 -11.88 -6.84 -14.48
C GLN A 234 -10.57 -7.49 -14.93
N GLN A 235 -9.44 -6.79 -14.82
CA GLN A 235 -8.12 -7.31 -15.18
C GLN A 235 -7.79 -8.62 -14.42
N TYR A 236 -8.02 -8.66 -13.11
CA TYR A 236 -7.73 -9.85 -12.30
C TYR A 236 -8.75 -10.98 -12.48
N SER A 237 -9.95 -10.67 -12.97
CA SER A 237 -10.92 -11.69 -13.36
C SER A 237 -10.48 -12.40 -14.65
N ILE A 238 -9.94 -11.65 -15.61
CA ILE A 238 -9.41 -12.17 -16.88
C ILE A 238 -8.23 -13.12 -16.65
N THR A 239 -7.34 -12.82 -15.69
CA THR A 239 -6.16 -13.66 -15.41
C THR A 239 -6.49 -15.02 -14.79
N LYS A 240 -7.76 -15.28 -14.45
CA LYS A 240 -8.25 -16.58 -13.95
C LYS A 240 -9.13 -17.27 -15.00
N CYS A 241 -8.49 -17.73 -16.08
CA CYS A 241 -9.14 -18.61 -17.06
C CYS A 241 -9.45 -19.97 -16.41
N THR A 242 -10.70 -20.43 -16.49
CA THR A 242 -11.05 -21.82 -16.16
C THR A 242 -11.04 -22.68 -17.42
N SER A 243 -11.01 -24.01 -17.29
CA SER A 243 -11.04 -24.92 -18.45
C SER A 243 -12.22 -24.67 -19.39
N ASN A 244 -13.32 -24.14 -18.88
CA ASN A 244 -14.53 -23.85 -19.66
C ASN A 244 -14.41 -22.56 -20.51
N ASP A 245 -13.44 -21.70 -20.20
CA ASP A 245 -13.23 -20.42 -20.88
C ASP A 245 -12.22 -20.53 -22.04
N TRP A 246 -11.71 -21.74 -22.32
CA TRP A 246 -10.69 -21.97 -23.35
C TRP A 246 -11.19 -21.75 -24.77
N ASP A 247 -12.50 -21.87 -25.01
CA ASP A 247 -13.08 -21.60 -26.33
C ASP A 247 -13.48 -20.14 -26.50
N ASN A 248 -13.32 -19.30 -25.47
CA ASN A 248 -13.64 -17.89 -25.52
C ASN A 248 -12.43 -17.09 -26.04
N GLU A 249 -12.44 -16.81 -27.35
CA GLU A 249 -11.36 -16.08 -28.03
C GLU A 249 -11.07 -14.71 -27.42
N ASP A 250 -12.08 -14.00 -26.88
CA ASP A 250 -11.88 -12.69 -26.26
C ASP A 250 -11.10 -12.79 -24.94
N ILE A 251 -11.43 -13.78 -24.10
CA ILE A 251 -10.71 -14.05 -22.85
C ILE A 251 -9.27 -14.48 -23.15
N LEU A 252 -9.09 -15.39 -24.10
CA LEU A 252 -7.76 -15.84 -24.53
C LEU A 252 -6.91 -14.71 -25.11
N LYS A 253 -7.49 -13.84 -25.92
CA LYS A 253 -6.80 -12.68 -26.50
C LYS A 253 -6.37 -11.69 -25.42
N GLN A 254 -7.22 -11.44 -24.43
CA GLN A 254 -6.88 -10.55 -23.31
C GLN A 254 -5.78 -11.17 -22.42
N LEU A 255 -5.82 -12.48 -22.16
CA LEU A 255 -4.75 -13.20 -21.47
C LEU A 255 -3.42 -13.14 -22.23
N PHE A 256 -3.47 -13.32 -23.56
CA PHE A 256 -2.31 -13.20 -24.43
C PHE A 256 -1.73 -11.78 -24.39
N ASP A 257 -2.57 -10.75 -24.55
CA ASP A 257 -2.15 -9.36 -24.49
C ASP A 257 -1.55 -9.01 -23.12
N TYR A 258 -2.11 -9.53 -22.02
CA TYR A 258 -1.65 -9.25 -20.66
C TYR A 258 -0.35 -9.99 -20.29
N HIS A 259 -0.29 -11.31 -20.51
CA HIS A 259 0.83 -12.14 -20.06
C HIS A 259 1.92 -12.34 -21.11
N LEU A 260 1.57 -12.44 -22.39
CA LEU A 260 2.48 -12.87 -23.46
C LEU A 260 3.01 -11.69 -24.27
N LYS A 261 2.18 -10.69 -24.60
CA LYS A 261 2.59 -9.53 -25.41
C LYS A 261 3.58 -8.60 -24.70
N ARG A 262 3.48 -8.49 -23.37
CA ARG A 262 4.48 -7.79 -22.54
C ARG A 262 5.85 -8.47 -22.56
N ARG A 263 5.91 -9.78 -22.82
CA ARG A 263 7.17 -10.55 -22.87
C ARG A 263 7.80 -10.62 -24.26
N THR A 264 7.01 -10.52 -25.33
CA THR A 264 7.51 -10.56 -26.73
C THR A 264 8.16 -9.27 -27.23
N LEU A 265 8.04 -8.15 -26.53
CA LEU A 265 8.80 -6.93 -26.85
C LEU A 265 10.30 -7.02 -26.45
N ILE A 266 10.70 -8.02 -25.66
CA ILE A 266 12.12 -8.31 -25.32
C ILE A 266 12.73 -9.37 -26.26
N GLY A 267 11.95 -9.99 -27.13
CA GLY A 267 12.47 -10.95 -28.11
C GLY A 267 11.61 -11.00 -29.35
N LYS A 268 12.12 -10.46 -30.46
CA LYS A 268 11.59 -10.72 -31.80
C LYS A 268 11.51 -12.24 -32.03
N VAL A 269 10.34 -12.84 -31.79
CA VAL A 269 9.96 -14.10 -32.41
C VAL A 269 8.45 -14.05 -32.70
N PHE A 270 8.12 -13.82 -33.96
CA PHE A 270 6.81 -14.18 -34.50
C PHE A 270 6.71 -15.71 -34.49
N LEU A 271 5.78 -16.27 -33.73
CA LEU A 271 5.35 -17.66 -33.91
C LEU A 271 3.82 -17.71 -33.96
N LYS A 272 3.33 -18.28 -35.06
CA LYS A 272 1.94 -18.67 -35.29
C LYS A 272 1.43 -19.52 -34.11
N VAL A 273 0.64 -18.94 -33.21
CA VAL A 273 -0.08 -19.69 -32.15
C VAL A 273 -1.40 -20.25 -32.71
N GLY A 274 -1.30 -21.00 -33.82
CA GLY A 274 -2.46 -21.64 -34.46
C GLY A 274 -2.28 -23.13 -34.76
N LYS A 275 -1.12 -23.71 -34.47
CA LYS A 275 -0.81 -25.11 -34.84
C LYS A 275 0.20 -25.78 -33.91
N ILE A 276 0.10 -25.61 -32.59
CA ILE A 276 0.81 -26.49 -31.64
C ILE A 276 -0.09 -26.68 -30.42
N LEU A 277 -1.08 -27.56 -30.53
CA LEU A 277 -1.73 -28.32 -29.44
C LEU A 277 -2.72 -29.34 -30.04
N LYS A 278 -2.27 -30.03 -31.10
CA LYS A 278 -2.86 -31.27 -31.60
C LYS A 278 -1.73 -32.22 -31.95
N ILE A 279 -0.99 -32.70 -30.94
CA ILE A 279 -0.29 -33.97 -31.01
C ILE A 279 -0.35 -34.62 -29.62
N GLN A 280 -1.16 -35.69 -29.58
CA GLN A 280 -1.39 -36.73 -28.56
C GLN A 280 -2.07 -36.32 -27.25
#